data_AF-A0A081Q6N0-F1
#
_entry.id   AF-A0A081Q6N0-F1
#
_cell.length_a   1.000
_cell.length_b   1.000
_cell.length_c   1.000
_cell.angle_alpha   90.00
_cell.angle_beta   90.00
_cell.angle_gamma   90.00
#
_symmetry.space_group_name_H-M   'P 1'
#
loop_
_entity.id
_entity.type
_entity.pdbx_description
1 polymer ?
#
loop_
_entity_poly.entity_id
_entity_poly.type
_entity_poly.pdbx_seq_one_letter_code
_entity_poly.pdbx_strand_id
1 'polypeptide(L)'
;MENLYPFGTTFKYLREARGLSLKEAASDIVSPQFLSQFEKGEKGISLENFAKLLIVIGVEWNDFVIAYANKGGDCLELPAIEFGKHVVHEEDILTYIEEYEKLFDVYLKDNPLQAEMIFKSIKLRHYPTIAKSPETVARIQNIINHLMKSDVFNSIELEIYRVIVNHCPMELIDHMTKQLLLMYKESANTDTYIRILNALTFSAKYFSELGYYQKADDIIKKIKSLQTFERGYLAIPLMFLEVEHVYNQFRWNKPEAIPLAKNLFNYLQSAKFIDQQYYSNFINAFTYHCHALNKTGIDLF
;
A
#
# COMPACT_ATOMS: atom_id res chain seq x y z
N MET A 1 -9.70 -27.94 16.46
CA MET A 1 -9.47 -26.48 16.44
C MET A 1 -8.15 -26.26 15.76
N GLU A 2 -8.17 -25.59 14.62
CA GLU A 2 -6.95 -25.18 13.93
C GLU A 2 -6.18 -24.24 14.87
N ASN A 3 -4.87 -24.49 15.06
CA ASN A 3 -4.07 -23.63 15.91
C ASN A 3 -3.76 -22.34 15.13
N LEU A 4 -4.51 -21.28 15.40
CA LEU A 4 -4.32 -19.95 14.79
C LEU A 4 -3.00 -19.28 15.17
N TYR A 5 -2.25 -19.84 16.12
CA TYR A 5 -0.97 -19.32 16.57
C TYR A 5 0.15 -20.36 16.42
N PRO A 6 0.46 -20.83 15.20
CA PRO A 6 1.46 -21.86 14.94
C PRO A 6 2.90 -21.33 15.02
N PHE A 7 3.22 -20.53 16.04
CA PHE A 7 4.48 -19.76 16.11
C PHE A 7 5.72 -20.67 16.17
N GLY A 8 5.71 -21.63 17.10
CA GLY A 8 6.80 -22.61 17.26
C GLY A 8 6.94 -23.55 16.06
N THR A 9 5.82 -24.06 15.53
CA THR A 9 5.83 -24.95 14.37
C THR A 9 6.25 -24.23 13.09
N THR A 10 5.99 -22.93 12.98
CA THR A 10 6.50 -22.07 11.90
C THR A 10 8.01 -21.91 12.00
N PHE A 11 8.53 -21.62 13.19
CA PHE A 11 9.98 -21.52 13.40
C PHE A 11 10.69 -22.83 13.06
N LYS A 12 10.14 -23.96 13.54
CA LYS A 12 10.63 -25.31 13.21
C LYS A 12 10.73 -25.53 11.70
N TYR A 13 9.66 -25.21 10.98
CA TYR A 13 9.62 -25.36 9.53
C TYR A 13 10.74 -24.56 8.85
N LEU A 14 10.93 -23.28 9.21
CA LEU A 14 11.97 -22.44 8.63
C LEU A 14 13.38 -22.96 8.98
N ARG A 15 13.60 -23.37 10.24
CA ARG A 15 14.85 -23.99 10.67
C ARG A 15 15.19 -25.23 9.83
N GLU A 16 14.23 -26.15 9.69
CA GLU A 16 14.41 -27.42 8.96
C GLU A 16 14.57 -27.20 7.45
N ALA A 17 13.81 -26.27 6.87
CA ALA A 17 13.95 -25.89 5.47
C ALA A 17 15.33 -25.29 5.14
N ARG A 18 16.00 -24.72 6.15
CA ARG A 18 17.38 -24.22 6.06
C ARG A 18 18.44 -25.24 6.46
N GLY A 19 18.04 -26.48 6.75
CA GLY A 19 18.95 -27.59 7.05
C GLY A 19 19.63 -27.50 8.42
N LEU A 20 19.14 -26.67 9.34
CA LEU A 20 19.76 -26.48 10.65
C LEU A 20 19.22 -27.49 11.67
N SER A 21 20.11 -28.09 12.44
CA SER A 21 19.75 -28.91 13.60
C SER A 21 19.23 -28.05 14.76
N LEU A 22 18.55 -28.67 15.72
CA LEU A 22 18.15 -28.00 16.97
C LEU A 22 19.33 -27.38 17.71
N LYS A 23 20.50 -28.04 17.70
CA LYS A 23 21.70 -27.56 18.38
C LYS A 23 22.26 -26.31 17.72
N GLU A 24 22.35 -26.30 16.38
CA GLU A 24 22.84 -25.16 15.62
C GLU A 24 21.91 -23.95 15.77
N ALA A 25 20.59 -24.17 15.66
CA ALA A 25 19.61 -23.11 15.77
C ALA A 25 19.48 -22.55 17.20
N ALA A 26 19.57 -23.40 18.23
CA ALA A 26 19.52 -22.95 19.61
C ALA A 26 20.74 -22.08 19.98
N SER A 27 21.91 -22.41 19.41
CA SER A 27 23.18 -21.72 19.66
C SER A 27 23.41 -21.58 21.18
N ASP A 28 23.93 -20.44 21.62
CA ASP A 28 24.04 -20.07 23.04
C ASP A 28 22.86 -19.22 23.54
N ILE A 29 21.76 -19.14 22.76
CA ILE A 29 20.61 -18.30 23.08
C ILE A 29 19.67 -19.02 24.05
N VAL A 30 19.38 -20.29 23.78
CA VAL A 30 18.54 -21.17 24.60
C VAL A 30 19.09 -22.59 24.56
N SER A 31 18.63 -23.48 25.44
CA SER A 31 19.02 -24.90 25.34
C SER A 31 18.29 -25.57 24.17
N PRO A 32 18.90 -26.58 23.50
CA PRO A 32 18.21 -27.34 22.45
C PRO A 32 16.92 -28.00 22.93
N GLN A 33 16.86 -28.38 24.22
CA GLN A 33 15.65 -28.91 24.84
C GLN A 33 14.55 -27.85 24.94
N PHE A 34 14.90 -26.62 25.35
CA PHE A 34 13.94 -25.52 25.40
C PHE A 34 13.43 -25.17 24.00
N LEU A 35 14.33 -25.09 23.00
CA LEU A 35 13.94 -24.84 21.61
C LEU A 35 13.00 -25.92 21.08
N SER A 36 13.28 -27.20 21.37
CA SER A 36 12.39 -28.32 21.00
C SER A 36 10.99 -28.19 21.61
N GLN A 37 10.88 -27.76 22.87
CA GLN A 37 9.59 -27.52 23.53
C GLN A 37 8.84 -26.35 22.89
N PHE A 38 9.55 -25.25 22.58
CA PHE A 38 8.98 -24.12 21.86
C PHE A 38 8.46 -24.52 20.48
N GLU A 39 9.24 -25.27 19.70
CA GLU A 39 8.88 -25.73 18.35
C GLU A 39 7.64 -26.64 18.31
N LYS A 40 7.34 -27.31 19.43
CA LYS A 40 6.14 -28.14 19.60
C LYS A 40 4.94 -27.35 20.15
N GLY A 41 5.11 -26.06 20.47
CA GLY A 41 4.09 -25.23 21.11
C GLY A 41 3.89 -25.55 22.60
N GLU A 42 4.81 -26.30 23.22
CA GLU A 42 4.73 -26.68 24.64
C GLU A 42 5.19 -25.54 25.57
N LYS A 43 6.01 -24.61 25.06
CA LYS A 43 6.48 -23.44 25.79
C LYS A 43 6.46 -22.19 24.92
N GLY A 44 6.14 -21.06 25.54
CA GLY A 44 6.41 -19.74 24.97
C GLY A 44 7.90 -19.40 25.00
N ILE A 45 8.28 -18.39 24.22
CA ILE A 45 9.63 -17.83 24.18
C ILE A 45 9.54 -16.31 24.35
N SER A 46 10.57 -15.68 24.93
CA SER A 46 10.63 -14.22 24.97
C SER A 46 10.91 -13.65 23.59
N LEU A 47 10.46 -12.42 23.35
CA LEU A 47 10.65 -11.74 22.08
C LEU A 47 12.14 -11.52 21.77
N GLU A 48 12.96 -11.23 22.77
CA GLU A 48 14.40 -11.01 22.61
C GLU A 48 15.12 -12.29 22.18
N ASN A 49 14.77 -13.43 22.79
CA ASN A 49 15.35 -14.71 22.40
C ASN A 49 14.88 -15.11 21.01
N PHE A 50 13.60 -14.92 20.71
CA PHE A 50 13.07 -15.22 19.39
C PHE A 50 13.74 -14.38 18.29
N ALA A 51 13.90 -13.07 18.50
CA ALA A 51 14.61 -12.19 17.57
C ALA A 51 16.05 -12.67 17.31
N LYS A 52 16.76 -13.10 18.37
CA LYS A 52 18.11 -13.68 18.23
C LYS A 52 18.11 -15.00 17.48
N LEU A 53 17.12 -15.86 17.71
CA LEU A 53 16.99 -17.13 17.00
C LEU A 53 16.71 -16.93 15.51
N LEU A 54 15.90 -15.93 15.12
CA LEU A 54 15.73 -15.55 13.72
C LEU A 54 17.07 -15.18 13.07
N ILE A 55 17.91 -14.41 13.76
CA ILE A 55 19.28 -14.09 13.30
C ILE A 55 20.11 -15.37 13.13
N VAL A 56 20.07 -16.29 14.09
CA VAL A 56 20.84 -17.55 14.03
C VAL A 56 20.44 -18.38 12.81
N ILE A 57 19.14 -18.48 12.53
CA ILE A 57 18.67 -19.18 11.34
C ILE A 57 18.72 -18.30 10.08
N GLY A 58 19.21 -17.07 10.15
CA GLY A 58 19.39 -16.13 9.04
C GLY A 58 18.09 -15.65 8.38
N VAL A 59 17.00 -15.57 9.15
CA VAL A 59 15.65 -15.21 8.70
C VAL A 59 15.28 -13.81 9.16
N GLU A 60 14.65 -13.01 8.30
CA GLU A 60 14.08 -11.72 8.68
C GLU A 60 12.69 -11.89 9.29
N TRP A 61 12.22 -10.88 10.03
CA TRP A 61 10.86 -10.84 10.56
C TRP A 61 9.81 -11.01 9.47
N ASN A 62 10.02 -10.39 8.31
CA ASN A 62 9.09 -10.47 7.19
C ASN A 62 8.99 -11.91 6.63
N ASP A 63 10.10 -12.62 6.47
CA ASP A 63 10.04 -14.02 6.00
C ASP A 63 9.31 -14.90 7.03
N PHE A 64 9.55 -14.68 8.32
CA PHE A 64 8.85 -15.41 9.38
C PHE A 64 7.34 -15.17 9.32
N VAL A 65 6.91 -13.92 9.21
CA VAL A 65 5.49 -13.53 9.16
C VAL A 65 4.81 -14.13 7.92
N ILE A 66 5.46 -14.12 6.76
CA ILE A 66 4.94 -14.76 5.54
C ILE A 66 4.77 -16.27 5.74
N ALA A 67 5.75 -16.94 6.34
CA ALA A 67 5.65 -18.38 6.61
C ALA A 67 4.57 -18.71 7.66
N TYR A 68 4.44 -17.85 8.67
CA TYR A 68 3.45 -17.95 9.72
C TYR A 68 2.02 -17.82 9.15
N ALA A 69 1.79 -16.78 8.34
CA ALA A 69 0.54 -16.56 7.62
C ALA A 69 0.20 -17.75 6.71
N ASN A 70 1.14 -18.23 5.89
CA ASN A 70 0.92 -19.38 5.00
C ASN A 70 0.55 -20.68 5.73
N LYS A 71 0.82 -20.76 7.04
CA LYS A 71 0.43 -21.88 7.90
C LYS A 71 -0.88 -21.65 8.65
N GLY A 72 -1.66 -20.63 8.28
CA GLY A 72 -2.93 -20.27 8.94
C GLY A 72 -2.73 -19.49 10.23
N GLY A 73 -1.59 -18.83 10.39
CA GLY A 73 -1.32 -17.97 11.54
C GLY A 73 -2.07 -16.65 11.45
N ASP A 74 -2.79 -16.27 12.52
CA ASP A 74 -3.51 -15.00 12.58
C ASP A 74 -2.53 -13.82 12.67
N CYS A 75 -2.46 -13.04 11.59
CA CYS A 75 -1.61 -11.86 11.44
C CYS A 75 -2.14 -10.93 10.34
N LEU A 76 -1.60 -9.72 10.25
CA LEU A 76 -2.07 -8.69 9.31
C LEU A 76 -1.82 -9.02 7.84
N GLU A 77 -0.83 -9.87 7.59
CA GLU A 77 -0.38 -10.28 6.26
C GLU A 77 -1.22 -11.44 5.70
N LEU A 78 -1.85 -12.23 6.58
CA LEU A 78 -2.65 -13.39 6.19
C LEU A 78 -3.73 -13.06 5.16
N PRO A 79 -4.59 -12.03 5.32
CA PRO A 79 -5.63 -11.75 4.35
C PRO A 79 -5.07 -11.46 2.96
N ALA A 80 -3.96 -10.73 2.84
CA ALA A 80 -3.35 -10.46 1.54
C ALA A 80 -2.81 -11.74 0.88
N ILE A 81 -2.24 -12.64 1.67
CA ILE A 81 -1.75 -13.94 1.20
C ILE A 81 -2.91 -14.83 0.74
N GLU A 82 -3.97 -14.96 1.53
CA GLU A 82 -5.15 -15.73 1.15
C GLU A 82 -5.83 -15.15 -0.09
N PHE A 83 -5.97 -13.83 -0.16
CA PHE A 83 -6.50 -13.17 -1.35
C PHE A 83 -5.68 -13.52 -2.61
N GLY A 84 -4.34 -13.45 -2.54
CA GLY A 84 -3.46 -13.77 -3.66
C GLY A 84 -3.45 -15.24 -4.09
N LYS A 85 -3.85 -16.18 -3.22
CA LYS A 85 -4.01 -17.61 -3.60
C LYS A 85 -5.25 -17.85 -4.47
N HIS A 86 -6.27 -17.02 -4.29
CA HIS A 86 -7.59 -17.21 -4.90
C HIS A 86 -7.89 -16.20 -6.01
N VAL A 87 -7.15 -15.09 -6.10
CA VAL A 87 -7.38 -14.02 -7.07
C VAL A 87 -6.15 -13.83 -7.95
N VAL A 88 -6.24 -14.28 -9.20
CA VAL A 88 -5.22 -14.11 -10.24
C VAL A 88 -5.63 -13.03 -11.23
N HIS A 89 -6.92 -12.96 -11.53
CA HIS A 89 -7.54 -11.99 -12.43
C HIS A 89 -8.59 -11.13 -11.71
N GLU A 90 -8.98 -10.00 -12.30
CA GLU A 90 -9.91 -9.06 -11.66
C GLU A 90 -11.31 -9.69 -11.49
N GLU A 91 -11.73 -10.53 -12.44
CA GLU A 91 -12.97 -11.29 -12.38
C GLU A 91 -13.05 -12.27 -11.19
N ASP A 92 -11.92 -12.81 -10.72
CA ASP A 92 -11.88 -13.74 -9.59
C ASP A 92 -12.36 -13.07 -8.30
N ILE A 93 -12.14 -11.76 -8.18
CA ILE A 93 -12.60 -10.96 -7.03
C ILE A 93 -14.11 -11.12 -6.85
N LEU A 94 -14.88 -11.06 -7.94
CA LEU A 94 -16.34 -11.16 -7.87
C LEU A 94 -16.79 -12.52 -7.36
N THR A 95 -16.03 -13.57 -7.63
CA THR A 95 -16.33 -14.93 -7.17
C THR A 95 -15.88 -15.19 -5.73
N TYR A 96 -14.77 -14.59 -5.30
CA TYR A 96 -14.14 -14.90 -4.02
C TYR A 96 -14.52 -13.95 -2.89
N ILE A 97 -15.07 -12.76 -3.18
CA ILE A 97 -15.26 -11.70 -2.18
C ILE A 97 -16.12 -12.12 -0.97
N GLU A 98 -17.12 -12.99 -1.16
CA GLU A 98 -17.96 -13.49 -0.07
C GLU A 98 -17.23 -14.50 0.83
N GLU A 99 -16.36 -15.33 0.25
CA GLU A 99 -15.50 -16.24 1.02
C GLU A 99 -14.41 -15.48 1.75
N TYR A 100 -13.85 -14.47 1.09
CA TYR A 100 -12.87 -13.56 1.67
C TYR A 100 -13.43 -12.80 2.88
N GLU A 101 -14.68 -12.34 2.82
CA GLU A 101 -15.34 -11.68 3.97
C GLU A 101 -15.41 -12.60 5.20
N LYS A 102 -15.69 -13.89 4.99
CA LYS A 102 -15.79 -14.89 6.07
C LYS A 102 -14.45 -15.17 6.76
N LEU A 103 -13.32 -14.87 6.13
CA LEU A 103 -12.00 -14.99 6.80
C LEU A 103 -11.96 -14.12 8.06
N PHE A 104 -12.59 -12.95 8.03
CA PHE A 104 -12.58 -12.01 9.16
C PHE A 104 -13.51 -12.41 10.31
N ASP A 105 -14.33 -13.46 10.15
CA ASP A 105 -15.07 -14.06 11.27
C ASP A 105 -14.15 -14.84 12.22
N VAL A 106 -12.99 -15.26 11.70
CA VAL A 106 -12.00 -16.11 12.37
C VAL A 106 -10.73 -15.33 12.70
N TYR A 107 -10.21 -14.58 11.73
CA TYR A 107 -8.93 -13.88 11.82
C TYR A 107 -9.11 -12.39 12.14
N LEU A 108 -8.08 -11.78 12.73
CA LEU A 108 -8.02 -10.35 13.08
C LEU A 108 -9.13 -9.87 14.03
N LYS A 109 -9.70 -10.78 14.83
CA LYS A 109 -10.78 -10.44 15.78
C LYS A 109 -10.37 -9.47 16.86
N ASP A 110 -9.07 -9.42 17.18
CA ASP A 110 -8.49 -8.48 18.13
C ASP A 110 -8.44 -7.04 17.58
N ASN A 111 -8.57 -6.85 16.26
CA ASN A 111 -8.62 -5.54 15.62
C ASN A 111 -9.66 -5.50 14.48
N PRO A 112 -10.97 -5.44 14.82
CA PRO A 112 -12.04 -5.50 13.83
C PRO A 112 -12.04 -4.30 12.86
N LEU A 113 -11.54 -3.13 13.30
CA LEU A 113 -11.42 -1.97 12.41
C LEU A 113 -10.39 -2.21 11.31
N GLN A 114 -9.27 -2.87 11.64
CA GLN A 114 -8.27 -3.24 10.65
C GLN A 114 -8.82 -4.25 9.64
N ALA A 115 -9.54 -5.27 10.11
CA ALA A 115 -10.25 -6.21 9.25
C ALA A 115 -11.23 -5.50 8.29
N GLU A 116 -12.02 -4.56 8.82
CA GLU A 116 -12.95 -3.73 8.05
C GLU A 116 -12.23 -2.89 6.98
N MET A 117 -11.09 -2.27 7.32
CA MET A 117 -10.29 -1.49 6.37
C MET A 117 -9.73 -2.36 5.25
N ILE A 118 -9.20 -3.55 5.57
CA ILE A 118 -8.71 -4.51 4.58
C ILE A 118 -9.84 -4.87 3.61
N PHE A 119 -10.98 -5.31 4.13
CA PHE A 119 -12.10 -5.75 3.31
C PHE A 119 -12.65 -4.60 2.43
N LYS A 120 -12.82 -3.41 3.01
CA LYS A 120 -13.29 -2.23 2.25
C LYS A 120 -12.28 -1.77 1.21
N SER A 121 -10.97 -1.91 1.43
CA SER A 121 -9.98 -1.48 0.43
C SER A 121 -10.17 -2.20 -0.91
N ILE A 122 -10.69 -3.43 -0.87
CA ILE A 122 -11.02 -4.24 -2.04
C ILE A 122 -12.40 -3.85 -2.58
N LYS A 123 -13.43 -3.91 -1.73
CA LYS A 123 -14.83 -3.67 -2.13
C LYS A 123 -15.09 -2.25 -2.64
N LEU A 124 -14.32 -1.29 -2.16
CA LEU A 124 -14.49 0.12 -2.49
C LEU A 124 -13.57 0.58 -3.62
N ARG A 125 -12.90 -0.29 -4.38
CA ARG A 125 -11.97 0.15 -5.45
C ARG A 125 -12.62 1.07 -6.50
N HIS A 126 -13.93 0.97 -6.71
CA HIS A 126 -14.72 1.88 -7.57
C HIS A 126 -15.31 3.10 -6.84
N TYR A 127 -15.08 3.28 -5.53
CA TYR A 127 -15.54 4.48 -4.79
C TYR A 127 -15.14 5.78 -5.47
N PRO A 128 -13.93 5.96 -6.02
CA PRO A 128 -13.57 7.21 -6.70
C PRO A 128 -14.52 7.62 -7.83
N THR A 129 -15.31 6.70 -8.40
CA THR A 129 -16.30 7.00 -9.44
C THR A 129 -17.70 7.25 -8.88
N ILE A 130 -17.96 6.94 -7.60
CA ILE A 130 -19.23 7.19 -6.93
C ILE A 130 -19.26 8.66 -6.48
N ALA A 131 -20.42 9.31 -6.64
CA ALA A 131 -20.61 10.69 -6.20
C ALA A 131 -20.60 10.78 -4.67
N LYS A 132 -19.81 11.72 -4.15
CA LYS A 132 -19.78 12.02 -2.71
C LYS A 132 -21.15 12.52 -2.23
N SER A 133 -21.70 11.84 -1.23
CA SER A 133 -22.96 12.18 -0.56
C SER A 133 -22.85 11.92 0.96
N PRO A 134 -23.73 12.50 1.80
CA PRO A 134 -23.75 12.20 3.24
C PRO A 134 -23.84 10.71 3.56
N GLU A 135 -24.58 9.94 2.76
CA GLU A 135 -24.72 8.49 2.90
C GLU A 135 -23.39 7.76 2.63
N THR A 136 -22.71 8.09 1.53
CA THR A 136 -21.41 7.47 1.20
C THR A 136 -20.34 7.79 2.25
N VAL A 137 -20.34 9.02 2.79
CA VAL A 137 -19.42 9.41 3.87
C VAL A 137 -19.72 8.67 5.17
N ALA A 138 -21.01 8.52 5.52
CA ALA A 138 -21.41 7.79 6.72
C ALA A 138 -20.90 6.34 6.73
N ARG A 139 -20.80 5.68 5.56
CA ARG A 139 -20.30 4.30 5.41
C ARG A 139 -18.80 4.13 5.72
N ILE A 140 -18.04 5.22 5.79
CA ILE A 140 -16.59 5.22 6.05
C ILE A 140 -16.22 6.15 7.21
N GLN A 141 -17.20 6.66 7.95
CA GLN A 141 -16.97 7.70 8.96
C GLN A 141 -16.08 7.22 10.11
N ASN A 142 -16.20 5.95 10.52
CA ASN A 142 -15.32 5.33 11.49
C ASN A 142 -13.86 5.32 11.03
N ILE A 143 -13.60 4.98 9.77
CA ILE A 143 -12.26 4.98 9.17
C ILE A 143 -11.72 6.41 9.09
N ILE A 144 -12.53 7.37 8.65
CA ILE A 144 -12.17 8.80 8.65
C ILE A 144 -11.76 9.24 10.06
N ASN A 145 -12.56 8.92 11.08
CA ASN A 145 -12.28 9.29 12.47
C ASN A 145 -11.01 8.65 13.01
N HIS A 146 -10.70 7.43 12.59
CA HIS A 146 -9.47 6.73 12.94
C HIS A 146 -8.25 7.41 12.32
N LEU A 147 -8.24 7.57 10.99
CA LEU A 147 -7.14 8.21 10.26
C LEU A 147 -6.88 9.64 10.74
N MET A 148 -7.93 10.36 11.15
CA MET A 148 -7.83 11.72 11.67
C MET A 148 -7.09 11.82 13.02
N LYS A 149 -7.07 10.75 13.81
CA LYS A 149 -6.43 10.71 15.14
C LYS A 149 -5.00 10.16 15.11
N SER A 150 -4.61 9.51 14.03
CA SER A 150 -3.31 8.84 13.89
C SER A 150 -2.27 9.76 13.24
N ASP A 151 -1.02 9.67 13.67
CA ASP A 151 0.11 10.37 13.06
C ASP A 151 1.04 9.44 12.25
N VAL A 152 0.93 8.13 12.47
CA VAL A 152 1.69 7.09 11.76
C VAL A 152 0.70 6.11 11.16
N PHE A 153 0.94 5.70 9.91
CA PHE A 153 0.05 4.84 9.15
C PHE A 153 0.74 3.56 8.69
N ASN A 154 0.06 2.43 8.83
CA ASN A 154 0.47 1.14 8.28
C ASN A 154 0.02 1.00 6.81
N SER A 155 0.44 -0.09 6.17
CA SER A 155 0.17 -0.36 4.74
C SER A 155 -1.31 -0.40 4.37
N ILE A 156 -2.17 -0.88 5.26
CA ILE A 156 -3.62 -0.98 5.04
C ILE A 156 -4.28 0.38 5.16
N GLU A 157 -3.89 1.18 6.15
CA GLU A 157 -4.40 2.54 6.35
C GLU A 157 -4.07 3.43 5.15
N LEU A 158 -2.87 3.27 4.58
CA LEU A 158 -2.47 3.95 3.34
C LEU A 158 -3.29 3.49 2.13
N GLU A 159 -3.57 2.19 2.02
CA GLU A 159 -4.35 1.63 0.90
C GLU A 159 -5.81 2.08 0.95
N ILE A 160 -6.46 1.96 2.12
CA ILE A 160 -7.86 2.40 2.26
C ILE A 160 -7.98 3.90 2.04
N TYR A 161 -7.05 4.71 2.56
CA TYR A 161 -7.06 6.16 2.36
C TYR A 161 -7.06 6.52 0.87
N ARG A 162 -6.18 5.90 0.08
CA ARG A 162 -6.12 6.10 -1.38
C ARG A 162 -7.47 5.83 -2.05
N VAL A 163 -8.20 4.81 -1.58
CA VAL A 163 -9.50 4.41 -2.14
C VAL A 163 -10.62 5.40 -1.76
N ILE A 164 -10.60 5.94 -0.55
CA ILE A 164 -11.69 6.79 -0.02
C ILE A 164 -11.43 8.30 -0.11
N VAL A 165 -10.24 8.73 -0.53
CA VAL A 165 -9.76 10.13 -0.53
C VAL A 165 -10.79 11.14 -1.07
N ASN A 166 -11.46 10.84 -2.18
CA ASN A 166 -12.45 11.73 -2.81
C ASN A 166 -13.71 11.95 -1.96
N HIS A 167 -13.96 11.08 -0.98
CA HIS A 167 -15.11 11.13 -0.08
C HIS A 167 -14.75 11.79 1.26
N CYS A 168 -13.47 11.91 1.57
CA CYS A 168 -13.01 12.48 2.83
C CYS A 168 -13.29 13.99 2.94
N PRO A 169 -13.42 14.51 4.18
CA PRO A 169 -13.41 15.94 4.46
C PRO A 169 -12.00 16.52 4.21
N MET A 170 -11.93 17.81 3.87
CA MET A 170 -10.65 18.46 3.53
C MET A 170 -9.68 18.47 4.71
N GLU A 171 -10.19 18.58 5.92
CA GLU A 171 -9.42 18.55 7.16
C GLU A 171 -8.62 17.24 7.29
N LEU A 172 -9.23 16.11 6.91
CA LEU A 172 -8.51 14.83 6.86
C LEU A 172 -7.44 14.85 5.77
N ILE A 173 -7.72 15.39 4.58
CA ILE A 173 -6.73 15.46 3.50
C ILE A 173 -5.54 16.32 3.89
N ASP A 174 -5.76 17.48 4.53
CA ASP A 174 -4.70 18.36 5.02
C ASP A 174 -3.84 17.65 6.09
N HIS A 175 -4.46 16.94 7.04
CA HIS A 175 -3.74 16.14 8.04
C HIS A 175 -2.93 15.02 7.41
N MET A 176 -3.56 14.17 6.58
CA MET A 176 -2.89 13.07 5.90
C MET A 176 -1.71 13.60 5.08
N THR A 177 -1.89 14.68 4.31
CA THR A 177 -0.82 15.30 3.52
C THR A 177 0.38 15.69 4.40
N LYS A 178 0.12 16.33 5.54
CA LYS A 178 1.18 16.74 6.47
C LYS A 178 1.93 15.53 7.02
N GLN A 179 1.23 14.52 7.52
CA GLN A 179 1.86 13.35 8.13
C GLN A 179 2.59 12.50 7.09
N LEU A 180 2.00 12.29 5.92
CA LEU A 180 2.58 11.51 4.84
C LEU A 180 3.86 12.15 4.28
N LEU A 181 3.96 13.48 4.24
CA LEU A 181 5.21 14.15 3.86
C LEU A 181 6.32 13.95 4.91
N LEU A 182 5.98 13.87 6.20
CA LEU A 182 6.94 13.53 7.26
C LEU A 182 7.39 12.07 7.12
N MET A 183 6.43 11.14 7.00
CA MET A 183 6.72 9.72 6.79
C MET A 183 7.53 9.49 5.50
N TYR A 184 7.25 10.21 4.42
CA TYR A 184 8.02 10.10 3.17
C TYR A 184 9.47 10.53 3.38
N LYS A 185 9.73 11.53 4.22
CA LYS A 185 11.09 11.97 4.53
C LYS A 185 11.86 10.96 5.39
N GLU A 186 11.16 10.24 6.27
CA GLU A 186 11.76 9.37 7.29
C GLU A 186 11.75 7.87 6.92
N SER A 187 10.98 7.49 5.90
CA SER A 187 10.89 6.09 5.47
C SER A 187 12.25 5.56 4.98
N ALA A 188 12.44 4.25 5.10
CA ALA A 188 13.63 3.53 4.63
C ALA A 188 13.28 2.29 3.80
N ASN A 189 12.00 2.06 3.52
CA ASN A 189 11.51 0.84 2.86
C ASN A 189 10.78 1.19 1.55
N THR A 190 11.14 0.51 0.46
CA THR A 190 10.61 0.78 -0.89
C THR A 190 9.09 0.62 -1.01
N ASP A 191 8.50 -0.45 -0.44
CA ASP A 191 7.04 -0.65 -0.47
C ASP A 191 6.32 0.47 0.29
N THR A 192 6.86 0.84 1.46
CA THR A 192 6.34 1.96 2.24
C THR A 192 6.41 3.27 1.45
N TYR A 193 7.53 3.54 0.76
CA TYR A 193 7.66 4.69 -0.13
C TYR A 193 6.60 4.71 -1.23
N ILE A 194 6.36 3.57 -1.89
CA ILE A 194 5.37 3.45 -2.96
C ILE A 194 3.97 3.80 -2.43
N ARG A 195 3.57 3.24 -1.28
CA ARG A 195 2.25 3.49 -0.67
C ARG A 195 2.07 4.94 -0.27
N ILE A 196 3.09 5.56 0.34
CA ILE A 196 3.06 6.98 0.72
C ILE A 196 2.95 7.87 -0.53
N LEU A 197 3.74 7.60 -1.57
CA LEU A 197 3.68 8.35 -2.83
C LEU A 197 2.32 8.25 -3.50
N ASN A 198 1.72 7.06 -3.53
CA ASN A 198 0.38 6.88 -4.05
C ASN A 198 -0.63 7.70 -3.25
N ALA A 199 -0.61 7.61 -1.91
CA ALA A 199 -1.49 8.39 -1.05
C ALA A 199 -1.35 9.91 -1.30
N LEU A 200 -0.12 10.44 -1.32
CA LEU A 200 0.15 11.85 -1.59
C LEU A 200 -0.26 12.30 -3.01
N THR A 201 -0.09 11.43 -4.01
CA THR A 201 -0.51 11.71 -5.39
C THR A 201 -2.03 11.89 -5.45
N PHE A 202 -2.78 11.04 -4.76
CA PHE A 202 -4.23 11.16 -4.65
C PHE A 202 -4.66 12.38 -3.82
N SER A 203 -3.91 12.77 -2.78
CA SER A 203 -4.15 14.04 -2.06
C SER A 203 -3.93 15.25 -2.97
N ALA A 204 -2.87 15.26 -3.79
CA ALA A 204 -2.60 16.33 -4.74
C ALA A 204 -3.70 16.41 -5.80
N LYS A 205 -4.15 15.27 -6.33
CA LYS A 205 -5.31 15.18 -7.23
C LYS A 205 -6.57 15.78 -6.60
N TYR A 206 -6.90 15.41 -5.37
CA TYR A 206 -8.06 15.95 -4.64
C TYR A 206 -8.03 17.48 -4.57
N PHE A 207 -6.89 18.06 -4.15
CA PHE A 207 -6.75 19.52 -4.13
C PHE A 207 -6.87 20.15 -5.51
N SER A 208 -6.25 19.52 -6.51
CA SER A 208 -6.29 19.98 -7.91
C SER A 208 -7.73 20.03 -8.45
N GLU A 209 -8.52 18.97 -8.23
CA GLU A 209 -9.90 18.88 -8.72
C GLU A 209 -10.85 19.88 -8.05
N LEU A 210 -10.57 20.27 -6.81
CA LEU A 210 -11.31 21.30 -6.08
C LEU A 210 -10.82 22.73 -6.34
N GLY A 211 -9.82 22.92 -7.20
CA GLY A 211 -9.30 24.25 -7.56
C GLY A 211 -8.17 24.78 -6.66
N TYR A 212 -7.70 23.99 -5.68
CA TYR A 212 -6.56 24.35 -4.81
C TYR A 212 -5.22 24.01 -5.49
N TYR A 213 -5.00 24.55 -6.68
CA TYR A 213 -3.87 24.19 -7.54
C TYR A 213 -2.50 24.42 -6.89
N GLN A 214 -2.35 25.49 -6.11
CA GLN A 214 -1.13 25.76 -5.37
C GLN A 214 -0.85 24.69 -4.31
N LYS A 215 -1.87 24.25 -3.56
CA LYS A 215 -1.70 23.17 -2.56
C LYS A 215 -1.24 21.87 -3.23
N ALA A 216 -1.86 21.51 -4.36
CA ALA A 216 -1.47 20.34 -5.14
C ALA A 216 -0.01 20.45 -5.64
N ASP A 217 0.36 21.61 -6.19
CA ASP A 217 1.71 21.89 -6.70
C ASP A 217 2.77 21.86 -5.58
N ASP A 218 2.45 22.38 -4.39
CA ASP A 218 3.35 22.36 -3.23
C ASP A 218 3.65 20.92 -2.76
N ILE A 219 2.66 20.03 -2.79
CA ILE A 219 2.86 18.60 -2.48
C ILE A 219 3.84 18.00 -3.48
N ILE A 220 3.57 18.18 -4.78
CA ILE A 220 4.38 17.62 -5.87
C ILE A 220 5.82 18.13 -5.79
N LYS A 221 6.02 19.44 -5.56
CA LYS A 221 7.35 20.04 -5.41
C LYS A 221 8.11 19.48 -4.22
N LYS A 222 7.44 19.30 -3.07
CA LYS A 222 8.06 18.69 -1.88
C LYS A 222 8.48 17.25 -2.13
N ILE A 223 7.66 16.45 -2.81
CA ILE A 223 8.02 15.08 -3.17
C ILE A 223 9.24 15.08 -4.11
N LYS A 224 9.24 15.92 -5.14
CA LYS A 224 10.33 15.99 -6.13
C LYS A 224 11.65 16.48 -5.55
N SER A 225 11.62 17.33 -4.52
CA SER A 225 12.83 17.87 -3.88
C SER A 225 13.48 16.86 -2.93
N LEU A 226 12.71 15.95 -2.35
CA LEU A 226 13.22 14.88 -1.51
C LEU A 226 13.94 13.83 -2.38
N GLN A 227 15.25 13.68 -2.13
CA GLN A 227 16.05 12.62 -2.74
C GLN A 227 16.06 11.40 -1.84
N THR A 228 15.89 10.22 -2.42
CA THR A 228 16.06 8.93 -1.73
C THR A 228 16.97 8.05 -2.58
N PHE A 229 17.72 7.12 -1.96
CA PHE A 229 18.53 6.17 -2.73
C PHE A 229 17.65 5.18 -3.52
N GLU A 230 16.41 4.99 -3.08
CA GLU A 230 15.37 4.15 -3.69
C GLU A 230 14.76 4.74 -4.98
N ARG A 231 15.13 5.95 -5.38
CA ARG A 231 14.42 6.71 -6.43
C ARG A 231 14.27 5.96 -7.76
N GLY A 232 15.21 5.09 -8.11
CA GLY A 232 15.11 4.21 -9.28
C GLY A 232 13.93 3.24 -9.20
N TYR A 233 13.72 2.61 -8.04
CA TYR A 233 12.57 1.72 -7.79
C TYR A 233 11.24 2.47 -7.71
N LEU A 234 11.30 3.79 -7.49
CA LEU A 234 10.13 4.67 -7.43
C LEU A 234 9.73 5.27 -8.79
N ALA A 235 10.32 4.82 -9.90
CA ALA A 235 10.04 5.38 -11.23
C ALA A 235 8.55 5.36 -11.60
N ILE A 236 7.85 4.25 -11.36
CA ILE A 236 6.41 4.10 -11.66
C ILE A 236 5.53 5.04 -10.80
N PRO A 237 5.61 5.04 -9.44
CA PRO A 237 4.80 5.97 -8.65
C PRO A 237 5.15 7.43 -8.93
N LEU A 238 6.41 7.76 -9.25
CA LEU A 238 6.81 9.11 -9.66
C LEU A 238 6.26 9.48 -11.05
N MET A 239 6.13 8.53 -11.98
CA MET A 239 5.44 8.75 -13.25
C MET A 239 3.97 9.11 -13.03
N PHE A 240 3.26 8.41 -12.13
CA PHE A 240 1.89 8.76 -11.77
C PHE A 240 1.78 10.15 -11.13
N LEU A 241 2.73 10.52 -10.27
CA LEU A 241 2.82 11.87 -9.74
C LEU A 241 3.02 12.90 -10.85
N GLU A 242 3.84 12.61 -11.87
CA GLU A 242 4.05 13.51 -13.01
C GLU A 242 2.80 13.67 -13.87
N VAL A 243 2.01 12.61 -14.05
CA VAL A 243 0.69 12.68 -14.70
C VAL A 243 -0.20 13.68 -13.97
N GLU A 244 -0.33 13.54 -12.65
CA GLU A 244 -1.15 14.46 -11.85
C GLU A 244 -0.58 15.88 -11.82
N HIS A 245 0.74 16.03 -11.91
CA HIS A 245 1.39 17.33 -12.08
C HIS A 245 0.95 18.00 -13.38
N VAL A 246 1.04 17.29 -14.51
CA VAL A 246 0.57 17.80 -15.82
C VAL A 246 -0.91 18.20 -15.75
N TYR A 247 -1.77 17.35 -15.19
CA TYR A 247 -3.20 17.66 -15.04
C TYR A 247 -3.44 18.88 -14.15
N ASN A 248 -2.70 19.04 -13.06
CA ASN A 248 -2.80 20.21 -12.21
C ASN A 248 -2.43 21.49 -12.96
N GLN A 249 -1.34 21.48 -13.74
CA GLN A 249 -0.96 22.64 -14.54
C GLN A 249 -2.02 23.01 -15.59
N PHE A 250 -2.65 22.02 -16.25
CA PHE A 250 -3.77 22.29 -17.16
C PHE A 250 -4.99 22.88 -16.45
N ARG A 251 -5.41 22.30 -15.31
CA ARG A 251 -6.53 22.85 -14.52
C ARG A 251 -6.25 24.27 -14.04
N TRP A 252 -5.00 24.56 -13.69
CA TRP A 252 -4.51 25.87 -13.29
C TRP A 252 -4.28 26.83 -14.48
N ASN A 253 -4.54 26.40 -15.71
CA ASN A 253 -4.36 27.18 -16.93
C ASN A 253 -2.92 27.73 -17.07
N LYS A 254 -1.93 26.91 -16.73
CA LYS A 254 -0.51 27.24 -16.80
C LYS A 254 0.08 26.83 -18.15
N PRO A 255 0.72 27.74 -18.91
CA PRO A 255 1.29 27.41 -20.22
C PRO A 255 2.40 26.35 -20.12
N GLU A 256 3.05 26.22 -18.96
CA GLU A 256 4.05 25.18 -18.67
C GLU A 256 3.47 23.76 -18.77
N ALA A 257 2.14 23.58 -18.71
CA ALA A 257 1.48 22.29 -18.88
C ALA A 257 1.81 21.64 -20.24
N ILE A 258 1.93 22.44 -21.31
CA ILE A 258 2.15 21.95 -22.68
C ILE A 258 3.50 21.23 -22.84
N PRO A 259 4.66 21.84 -22.52
CA PRO A 259 5.93 21.15 -22.62
C PRO A 259 6.03 19.95 -21.65
N LEU A 260 5.44 20.03 -20.47
CA LEU A 260 5.39 18.89 -19.53
C LEU A 260 4.59 17.72 -20.12
N ALA A 261 3.43 18.00 -20.71
CA ALA A 261 2.59 16.98 -21.34
C ALA A 261 3.31 16.28 -22.50
N LYS A 262 3.99 17.05 -23.37
CA LYS A 262 4.80 16.51 -24.48
C LYS A 262 5.93 15.61 -23.99
N ASN A 263 6.65 16.02 -22.95
CA ASN A 263 7.72 15.21 -22.37
C ASN A 263 7.20 13.88 -21.82
N LEU A 264 6.09 13.92 -21.06
CA LEU A 264 5.49 12.72 -20.49
C LEU A 264 4.92 11.81 -21.59
N PHE A 265 4.29 12.35 -22.63
CA PHE A 265 3.85 11.59 -23.79
C PHE A 265 5.01 10.86 -24.48
N ASN A 266 6.13 11.55 -24.73
CA ASN A 266 7.31 10.94 -25.34
C ASN A 266 7.91 9.83 -24.46
N TYR A 267 7.93 10.02 -23.14
CA TYR A 267 8.33 8.99 -22.19
C TYR A 267 7.41 7.76 -22.29
N LEU A 268 6.09 7.95 -22.28
CA LEU A 268 5.12 6.86 -22.37
C LEU A 268 5.19 6.14 -23.73
N GLN A 269 5.35 6.87 -24.84
CA GLN A 269 5.54 6.29 -26.17
C GLN A 269 6.80 5.42 -26.22
N SER A 270 7.88 5.90 -25.61
CA SER A 270 9.11 5.12 -25.49
C SER A 270 8.86 3.86 -24.66
N ALA A 271 8.16 3.96 -23.52
CA ALA A 271 7.89 2.83 -22.64
C ALA A 271 7.04 1.70 -23.27
N LYS A 272 6.39 1.93 -24.43
CA LYS A 272 5.62 0.91 -25.16
C LYS A 272 6.44 -0.32 -25.55
N PHE A 273 7.77 -0.23 -25.67
CA PHE A 273 8.60 -1.41 -25.95
C PHE A 273 8.58 -2.43 -24.80
N ILE A 274 8.27 -1.98 -23.56
CA ILE A 274 8.20 -2.83 -22.37
C ILE A 274 6.87 -3.59 -22.35
N ASP A 275 5.76 -2.87 -22.55
CA ASP A 275 4.41 -3.43 -22.62
C ASP A 275 3.54 -2.59 -23.56
N GLN A 276 3.36 -3.08 -24.78
CA GLN A 276 2.64 -2.33 -25.81
C GLN A 276 1.18 -2.09 -25.44
N GLN A 277 0.51 -3.06 -24.80
CA GLN A 277 -0.92 -2.97 -24.51
C GLN A 277 -1.17 -2.01 -23.35
N TYR A 278 -0.43 -2.18 -22.25
CA TYR A 278 -0.55 -1.32 -21.07
C TYR A 278 -0.29 0.15 -21.42
N TYR A 279 0.85 0.46 -22.04
CA TYR A 279 1.21 1.84 -22.34
C TYR A 279 0.35 2.46 -23.44
N SER A 280 -0.16 1.68 -24.40
CA SER A 280 -1.14 2.21 -25.38
C SER A 280 -2.43 2.66 -24.69
N ASN A 281 -2.97 1.85 -23.78
CA ASN A 281 -4.16 2.21 -23.01
C ASN A 281 -3.91 3.42 -22.11
N PHE A 282 -2.74 3.48 -21.47
CA PHE A 282 -2.34 4.60 -20.64
C PHE A 282 -2.26 5.90 -21.44
N ILE A 283 -1.62 5.87 -22.62
CA ILE A 283 -1.47 7.04 -23.49
C ILE A 283 -2.85 7.54 -23.95
N ASN A 284 -3.77 6.65 -24.30
CA ASN A 284 -5.13 7.02 -24.67
C ASN A 284 -5.86 7.74 -23.53
N ALA A 285 -5.76 7.23 -22.30
CA ALA A 285 -6.35 7.89 -21.13
C ALA A 285 -5.68 9.24 -20.83
N PHE A 286 -4.34 9.28 -20.90
CA PHE A 286 -3.55 10.48 -20.64
C PHE A 286 -3.85 11.60 -21.62
N THR A 287 -3.84 11.29 -22.92
CA THR A 287 -4.12 12.26 -23.99
C THR A 287 -5.56 12.76 -23.90
N TYR A 288 -6.53 11.88 -23.67
CA TYR A 288 -7.93 12.25 -23.44
C TYR A 288 -8.06 13.29 -22.31
N HIS A 289 -7.46 13.03 -21.15
CA HIS A 289 -7.53 13.96 -20.02
C HIS A 289 -6.80 15.27 -20.29
N CYS A 290 -5.64 15.24 -20.96
CA CYS A 290 -4.95 16.47 -21.35
C CYS A 290 -5.81 17.34 -22.27
N HIS A 291 -6.44 16.76 -23.30
CA HIS A 291 -7.34 17.51 -24.18
C HIS A 291 -8.57 18.06 -23.43
N ALA A 292 -9.18 17.27 -22.54
CA ALA A 292 -10.33 17.69 -21.76
C ALA A 292 -10.02 18.86 -20.80
N LEU A 293 -8.80 18.89 -20.25
CA LEU A 293 -8.36 19.92 -19.29
C LEU A 293 -7.72 21.13 -19.97
N ASN A 294 -7.24 20.99 -21.21
CA ASN A 294 -6.54 22.03 -21.93
C ASN A 294 -7.47 23.17 -22.36
N LYS A 295 -7.28 24.34 -21.75
CA LYS A 295 -8.00 25.58 -22.08
C LYS A 295 -7.14 26.60 -22.84
N THR A 296 -5.93 26.21 -23.25
CA THR A 296 -4.95 27.13 -23.86
C THR A 296 -5.21 27.37 -25.35
N GLY A 297 -5.99 26.52 -26.01
CA GLY A 297 -6.22 26.56 -27.47
C GLY A 297 -5.03 26.08 -28.31
N ILE A 298 -3.95 25.61 -27.69
CA ILE A 298 -2.78 25.05 -28.36
C ILE A 298 -2.93 23.54 -28.48
N ASP A 299 -2.61 22.99 -29.66
CA ASP A 299 -2.61 21.56 -29.91
C ASP A 299 -1.44 20.84 -29.20
N LEU A 300 -1.70 19.64 -28.68
CA LEU A 300 -0.85 18.99 -27.69
C LEU A 300 0.11 17.93 -28.24
N PHE A 301 -0.34 17.07 -29.16
CA PHE A 301 0.37 15.86 -29.60
C PHE A 301 0.29 15.65 -31.10
#